data_AF-A0A957SB97-F1
#
_entry.id   AF-A0A957SB97-F1
#
_cell.length_a   1.000
_cell.length_b   1.000
_cell.length_c   1.000
_cell.angle_alpha   90.00
_cell.angle_beta   90.00
_cell.angle_gamma   90.00
#
_symmetry.space_group_name_H-M   'P 1'
#
loop_
_entity.id
_entity.type
_entity.pdbx_description
1 polymer ?
#
loop_
_entity_poly.entity_id
_entity_poly.type
_entity_poly.pdbx_seq_one_letter_code
_entity_poly.pdbx_strand_id
1 'polypeptide(L)'
;MATNVVDVAQGAADNKAEALKAQVEAQFNAALEQAALELTQTGVGNQLNRWEVYAWGPWQNPPALPPGRIIMTGEKAYIAAGVWLNNAMLADLLGFGAHIELNFFTSNTQTMMPLSALDFRCCIYPAAGQNFYTCIWEFTPSEAACLYETNMCARVCSCNGLLVPDYAGFVRHVYDFEPDNLFPPYPFPPGWQFDRPIRYLVADRNSKCDCPPQP
;
A
#
# COMPACT_ATOMS: atom_id res chain seq x y z
N MET A 1 -6.05 20.14 -16.30
CA MET A 1 -6.59 18.87 -15.79
C MET A 1 -5.69 17.77 -16.33
N ALA A 2 -4.83 17.19 -15.48
CA ALA A 2 -3.91 16.13 -15.88
C ALA A 2 -4.63 14.78 -15.75
N THR A 3 -4.62 14.00 -16.82
CA THR A 3 -5.24 12.68 -16.89
C THR A 3 -4.27 11.67 -16.29
N ASN A 4 -4.61 11.10 -15.12
CA ASN A 4 -3.85 10.01 -14.52
C ASN A 4 -4.12 8.73 -15.33
N VAL A 5 -3.09 8.14 -15.95
CA VAL A 5 -3.17 6.83 -16.61
C VAL A 5 -2.09 5.91 -16.05
N VAL A 6 -2.44 4.64 -16.01
CA VAL A 6 -1.97 3.55 -15.16
C VAL A 6 -0.96 2.66 -15.90
N ASP A 7 0.19 2.37 -15.28
CA ASP A 7 0.97 1.16 -15.62
C ASP A 7 0.45 -0.04 -14.81
N VAL A 8 -0.01 -1.07 -15.54
CA VAL A 8 -0.37 -2.39 -15.01
C VAL A 8 0.85 -3.29 -15.18
N ALA A 9 1.51 -3.66 -14.08
CA ALA A 9 2.49 -4.75 -14.12
C ALA A 9 1.74 -6.09 -14.28
N GLN A 10 2.20 -6.91 -15.22
CA GLN A 10 1.46 -7.96 -15.91
C GLN A 10 0.89 -9.10 -15.04
N GLY A 11 -0.43 -9.24 -15.13
CA GLY A 11 -1.25 -10.45 -15.03
C GLY A 11 -2.59 -10.07 -15.66
N ALA A 12 -3.27 -10.96 -16.41
CA ALA A 12 -4.51 -10.61 -17.11
C ALA A 12 -5.43 -9.80 -16.18
N ALA A 13 -5.78 -8.58 -16.58
CA ALA A 13 -6.50 -7.64 -15.73
C ALA A 13 -7.74 -8.31 -15.14
N ASP A 14 -7.65 -8.69 -13.87
CA ASP A 14 -8.85 -9.05 -13.11
C ASP A 14 -9.62 -7.74 -12.99
N ASN A 15 -10.84 -7.69 -13.52
CA ASN A 15 -11.70 -6.50 -13.46
C ASN A 15 -11.80 -5.95 -12.01
N LYS A 16 -11.59 -6.80 -11.00
CA LYS A 16 -11.53 -6.41 -9.58
C LYS A 16 -10.28 -5.62 -9.22
N ALA A 17 -9.11 -5.99 -9.75
CA ALA A 17 -7.86 -5.26 -9.52
C ALA A 17 -7.92 -3.86 -10.14
N GLU A 18 -8.47 -3.74 -11.36
CA GLU A 18 -8.69 -2.44 -12.01
C GLU A 18 -9.71 -1.59 -11.25
N ALA A 19 -10.82 -2.20 -10.79
CA ALA A 19 -11.82 -1.49 -10.00
C ALA A 19 -11.27 -1.01 -8.65
N LEU A 20 -10.47 -1.83 -7.97
CA LEU A 20 -9.79 -1.44 -6.74
C LEU A 20 -8.85 -0.26 -6.98
N LYS A 21 -8.07 -0.32 -8.07
CA LYS A 21 -7.18 0.76 -8.45
C LYS A 21 -7.94 2.07 -8.66
N ALA A 22 -8.99 2.05 -9.48
CA ALA A 22 -9.81 3.22 -9.73
C ALA A 22 -10.42 3.79 -8.44
N GLN A 23 -10.86 2.93 -7.52
CA GLN A 23 -11.37 3.35 -6.22
C GLN A 23 -10.31 4.06 -5.37
N VAL A 24 -9.11 3.47 -5.25
CA VAL A 24 -8.01 4.05 -4.46
C VAL A 24 -7.55 5.38 -5.04
N GLU A 25 -7.41 5.47 -6.37
CA GLU A 25 -7.05 6.71 -7.04
C GLU A 25 -8.12 7.79 -6.87
N ALA A 26 -9.40 7.44 -6.99
CA ALA A 26 -10.50 8.39 -6.77
C ALA A 26 -10.53 8.90 -5.33
N GLN A 27 -10.38 8.01 -4.35
CA GLN A 27 -10.30 8.36 -2.94
C GLN A 27 -9.14 9.31 -2.64
N PHE A 28 -7.96 9.00 -3.18
CA PHE A 28 -6.79 9.85 -3.02
C PHE A 28 -6.97 11.23 -3.64
N ASN A 29 -7.52 11.31 -4.86
CA ASN A 29 -7.78 12.58 -5.53
C ASN A 29 -8.77 13.45 -4.74
N ALA A 30 -9.86 12.86 -4.24
CA ALA A 30 -10.84 13.57 -3.42
C ALA A 30 -10.19 14.11 -2.12
N ALA A 31 -9.32 13.32 -1.51
CA ALA A 31 -8.63 13.68 -0.28
C ALA A 31 -7.55 14.76 -0.51
N LEU A 32 -6.86 14.74 -1.67
CA LEU A 32 -5.97 15.83 -2.09
C LEU A 32 -6.72 17.13 -2.35
N GLU A 33 -7.89 17.07 -2.99
CA GLU A 33 -8.74 18.26 -3.20
C GLU A 33 -9.16 18.87 -1.86
N GLN A 34 -9.55 18.05 -0.90
CA GLN A 34 -9.87 18.49 0.46
C GLN A 34 -8.64 19.07 1.20
N ALA A 35 -7.50 18.39 1.14
CA ALA A 35 -6.26 18.88 1.75
C ALA A 35 -5.75 20.17 1.09
N ALA A 36 -5.90 20.33 -0.22
CA ALA A 36 -5.55 21.57 -0.92
C ALA A 36 -6.40 22.76 -0.46
N LEU A 37 -7.64 22.52 0.01
CA LEU A 37 -8.48 23.54 0.64
C LEU A 37 -7.98 23.90 2.05
N GLU A 38 -7.46 22.93 2.81
CA GLU A 38 -7.00 23.11 4.19
C GLU A 38 -5.53 23.59 4.32
N LEU A 39 -4.67 23.26 3.35
CA LEU A 39 -3.21 23.52 3.37
C LEU A 39 -2.81 24.96 3.00
N THR A 40 -3.75 25.91 2.97
CA THR A 40 -3.45 27.34 2.78
C THR A 40 -2.78 28.00 4.01
N GLN A 41 -2.48 27.26 5.09
CA GLN A 41 -2.08 27.86 6.38
C GLN A 41 -0.84 27.30 7.13
N THR A 42 0.02 26.43 6.61
CA THR A 42 1.24 26.02 7.37
C THR A 42 2.57 26.24 6.65
N GLY A 43 3.50 26.88 7.37
CA GLY A 43 4.75 27.45 6.87
C GLY A 43 6.03 26.66 7.16
N VAL A 44 7.03 27.00 6.34
CA VAL A 44 8.50 27.05 6.53
C VAL A 44 9.16 25.97 7.40
N GLY A 45 9.78 24.99 6.73
CA GLY A 45 10.75 24.06 7.32
C GLY A 45 11.14 22.92 6.38
N ASN A 46 12.17 23.15 5.55
CA ASN A 46 12.89 22.20 4.68
C ASN A 46 12.04 21.09 4.00
N GLN A 47 11.19 21.48 3.05
CA GLN A 47 10.12 20.64 2.47
C GLN A 47 10.36 20.21 1.01
N LEU A 48 11.58 20.33 0.48
CA LEU A 48 11.78 20.30 -0.97
C LEU A 48 11.46 18.94 -1.58
N ASN A 49 11.99 17.83 -1.06
CA ASN A 49 11.80 16.51 -1.68
C ASN A 49 11.02 15.56 -0.75
N ARG A 50 9.69 15.70 -0.75
CA ARG A 50 8.82 14.84 0.07
C ARG A 50 8.19 13.77 -0.81
N TRP A 51 8.19 12.56 -0.28
CA TRP A 51 7.43 11.44 -0.81
C TRP A 51 6.91 10.60 0.34
N GLU A 52 5.79 9.94 0.10
CA GLU A 52 5.13 9.08 1.07
C GLU A 52 4.64 7.82 0.37
N VAL A 53 4.67 6.71 1.11
CA VAL A 53 4.10 5.44 0.66
C VAL A 53 3.02 5.02 1.62
N TYR A 54 1.93 4.58 1.01
CA TYR A 54 0.66 4.23 1.63
C TYR A 54 0.30 2.81 1.25
N ALA A 55 -0.39 2.09 2.14
CA ALA A 55 -0.90 0.77 1.84
C ALA A 55 -2.30 0.56 2.42
N TRP A 56 -3.13 -0.19 1.69
CA TRP A 56 -4.50 -0.53 2.05
C TRP A 56 -4.77 -2.00 1.74
N GLY A 57 -5.48 -2.70 2.62
CA GLY A 57 -5.84 -4.09 2.38
C GLY A 57 -5.79 -4.96 3.63
N PRO A 58 -6.02 -6.28 3.47
CA PRO A 58 -6.36 -6.92 2.21
C PRO A 58 -7.86 -6.80 1.83
N TRP A 59 -8.16 -6.78 0.54
CA TRP A 59 -9.52 -6.81 -0.02
C TRP A 59 -9.81 -8.19 -0.61
N GLN A 60 -11.03 -8.71 -0.51
CA GLN A 60 -11.43 -9.96 -1.19
C GLN A 60 -12.42 -9.73 -2.32
N ASN A 61 -13.24 -8.68 -2.20
CA ASN A 61 -14.25 -8.36 -3.21
C ASN A 61 -14.33 -6.85 -3.47
N PRO A 62 -13.25 -6.23 -3.97
CA PRO A 62 -13.28 -4.83 -4.33
C PRO A 62 -14.18 -4.60 -5.56
N PRO A 63 -14.83 -3.44 -5.69
CA PRO A 63 -14.89 -2.36 -4.71
C PRO A 63 -16.02 -2.56 -3.67
N ALA A 64 -16.75 -3.68 -3.76
CA ALA A 64 -18.04 -3.88 -3.10
C ALA A 64 -17.96 -4.07 -1.57
N LEU A 65 -16.88 -4.66 -1.06
CA LEU A 65 -16.67 -4.87 0.37
C LEU A 65 -15.40 -4.18 0.83
N PRO A 66 -15.41 -3.42 1.94
CA PRO A 66 -14.19 -2.80 2.48
C PRO A 66 -13.10 -3.85 2.77
N PRO A 67 -11.84 -3.43 2.96
CA PRO A 67 -10.77 -4.37 3.28
C PRO A 67 -11.12 -5.13 4.57
N GLY A 68 -10.88 -6.44 4.55
CA GLY A 68 -11.16 -7.35 5.65
C GLY A 68 -9.87 -7.99 6.13
N ARG A 69 -9.77 -8.28 7.43
CA ARG A 69 -8.59 -8.95 8.01
C ARG A 69 -8.67 -10.48 7.98
N ILE A 70 -9.68 -11.06 7.35
CA ILE A 70 -9.88 -12.51 7.29
C ILE A 70 -9.98 -12.93 5.84
N ILE A 71 -9.00 -13.69 5.36
CA ILE A 71 -8.97 -14.27 4.02
C ILE A 71 -9.19 -15.78 4.15
N MET A 72 -10.02 -16.40 3.31
CA MET A 72 -10.10 -17.86 3.30
C MET A 72 -9.02 -18.43 2.38
N THR A 73 -8.47 -19.60 2.73
CA THR A 73 -7.53 -20.33 1.87
C THR A 73 -8.12 -20.55 0.49
N GLY A 74 -7.34 -20.28 -0.56
CA GLY A 74 -7.78 -20.39 -1.95
C GLY A 74 -8.64 -19.24 -2.47
N GLU A 75 -8.98 -18.25 -1.63
CA GLU A 75 -9.60 -17.01 -2.09
C GLU A 75 -8.56 -15.98 -2.51
N LYS A 76 -8.84 -15.28 -3.60
CA LYS A 76 -8.03 -14.13 -4.01
C LYS A 76 -8.19 -12.99 -3.01
N ALA A 77 -7.07 -12.34 -2.70
CA ALA A 77 -7.01 -11.12 -1.94
C ALA A 77 -6.12 -10.08 -2.64
N TYR A 78 -6.33 -8.80 -2.30
CA TYR A 78 -5.66 -7.67 -2.91
C TYR A 78 -5.12 -6.70 -1.86
N ILE A 79 -3.88 -6.27 -2.00
CA ILE A 79 -3.33 -5.13 -1.27
C ILE A 79 -3.02 -4.02 -2.27
N ALA A 80 -3.52 -2.82 -2.01
CA ALA A 80 -3.18 -1.63 -2.77
C ALA A 80 -2.03 -0.90 -2.08
N ALA A 81 -1.06 -0.42 -2.84
CA ALA A 81 -0.02 0.48 -2.40
C ALA A 81 -0.06 1.77 -3.22
N GLY A 82 0.09 2.90 -2.55
CA GLY A 82 0.08 4.23 -3.15
C GLY A 82 1.40 4.92 -2.87
N VAL A 83 2.00 5.53 -3.87
CA VAL A 83 3.18 6.39 -3.71
C VAL A 83 2.79 7.80 -4.08
N TRP A 84 2.92 8.72 -3.15
CA TRP A 84 2.76 10.15 -3.39
C TRP A 84 4.11 10.85 -3.44
N LEU A 85 4.26 11.76 -4.38
CA LEU A 85 5.41 12.63 -4.55
C LEU A 85 4.95 14.08 -4.51
N ASN A 86 5.67 14.95 -3.82
CA ASN A 86 5.51 16.38 -4.06
C ASN A 86 6.20 16.79 -5.38
N ASN A 87 5.87 17.98 -5.89
CA ASN A 87 6.35 18.44 -7.20
C ASN A 87 7.88 18.47 -7.32
N ALA A 88 8.60 18.83 -6.25
CA ALA A 88 10.06 18.91 -6.28
C ALA A 88 10.72 17.53 -6.25
N MET A 89 10.19 16.58 -5.46
CA MET A 89 10.63 15.18 -5.54
C MET A 89 10.37 14.58 -6.92
N LEU A 90 9.19 14.83 -7.51
CA LEU A 90 8.90 14.38 -8.88
C LEU A 90 9.92 14.94 -9.88
N ALA A 91 10.21 16.23 -9.81
CA ALA A 91 11.17 16.88 -10.71
C ALA A 91 12.58 16.26 -10.57
N ASP A 92 13.02 15.99 -9.35
CA ASP A 92 14.31 15.34 -9.08
C ASP A 92 14.36 13.92 -9.65
N LEU A 93 13.33 13.10 -9.39
CA LEU A 93 13.28 11.73 -9.91
C LEU A 93 13.30 11.70 -11.44
N LEU A 94 12.55 12.59 -12.09
CA LEU A 94 12.56 12.73 -13.55
C LEU A 94 13.92 13.19 -14.06
N GLY A 95 14.55 14.16 -13.40
CA GLY A 95 15.88 14.68 -13.74
C GLY A 95 16.97 13.61 -13.68
N PHE A 96 16.86 12.67 -12.73
CA PHE A 96 17.79 11.55 -12.59
C PHE A 96 17.44 10.32 -13.44
N GLY A 97 16.26 10.30 -14.07
CA GLY A 97 15.72 9.08 -14.70
C GLY A 97 15.55 7.94 -13.69
N ALA A 98 15.22 8.29 -12.44
CA ALA A 98 15.07 7.35 -11.34
C ALA A 98 13.69 6.66 -11.37
N HIS A 99 13.61 5.48 -10.76
CA HIS A 99 12.36 4.76 -10.53
C HIS A 99 12.22 4.42 -9.04
N ILE A 100 11.00 4.11 -8.63
CA ILE A 100 10.68 3.70 -7.26
C ILE A 100 10.39 2.21 -7.28
N GLU A 101 11.05 1.45 -6.42
CA GLU A 101 10.77 0.03 -6.25
C GLU A 101 10.04 -0.21 -4.94
N LEU A 102 8.93 -0.93 -5.02
CA LEU A 102 8.15 -1.41 -3.90
C LEU A 102 8.38 -2.92 -3.76
N ASN A 103 8.69 -3.36 -2.54
CA ASN A 103 8.79 -4.78 -2.18
C ASN A 103 7.84 -5.08 -1.02
N PHE A 104 7.11 -6.17 -1.16
CA PHE A 104 6.17 -6.70 -0.18
C PHE A 104 6.75 -8.00 0.33
N PHE A 105 6.87 -8.11 1.65
CA PHE A 105 7.41 -9.27 2.33
C PHE A 105 6.37 -9.82 3.30
N THR A 106 5.93 -11.05 3.09
CA THR A 106 4.94 -11.69 3.96
C THR A 106 5.63 -12.70 4.87
N SER A 107 5.15 -12.77 6.11
CA SER A 107 5.64 -13.75 7.10
C SER A 107 4.48 -14.26 7.94
N ASN A 108 4.58 -15.54 8.33
CA ASN A 108 3.73 -16.14 9.34
C ASN A 108 4.42 -15.89 10.67
N THR A 109 3.91 -14.92 11.41
CA THR A 109 4.51 -14.52 12.69
C THR A 109 4.09 -15.41 13.84
N GLN A 110 3.14 -16.33 13.62
CA GLN A 110 2.89 -17.43 14.56
C GLN A 110 4.07 -18.41 14.56
N THR A 111 4.69 -18.66 13.40
CA THR A 111 5.85 -19.56 13.25
C THR A 111 7.17 -18.82 13.08
N MET A 112 7.14 -17.49 12.98
CA MET A 112 8.28 -16.62 12.68
C MET A 112 9.02 -17.00 11.38
N MET A 113 8.28 -17.48 10.38
CA MET A 113 8.83 -17.94 9.10
C MET A 113 8.41 -17.01 7.96
N PRO A 114 9.31 -16.69 7.01
CA PRO A 114 8.94 -15.96 5.80
C PRO A 114 8.06 -16.82 4.88
N LEU A 115 7.13 -16.18 4.18
CA LEU A 115 6.29 -16.80 3.16
C LEU A 115 6.59 -16.18 1.80
N SER A 116 7.73 -16.56 1.22
CA SER A 116 8.18 -16.04 -0.08
C SER A 116 7.21 -16.27 -1.24
N ALA A 117 6.33 -17.27 -1.14
CA ALA A 117 5.26 -17.49 -2.11
C ALA A 117 4.22 -16.34 -2.16
N LEU A 118 4.20 -15.50 -1.12
CA LEU A 118 3.39 -14.29 -1.01
C LEU A 118 4.27 -13.03 -0.99
N ASP A 119 5.52 -13.10 -1.45
CA ASP A 119 6.30 -11.87 -1.66
C ASP A 119 5.96 -11.28 -3.04
N PHE A 120 6.01 -9.95 -3.15
CA PHE A 120 5.71 -9.25 -4.38
C PHE A 120 6.62 -8.04 -4.59
N ARG A 121 6.91 -7.73 -5.84
CA ARG A 121 7.75 -6.59 -6.23
C ARG A 121 7.12 -5.83 -7.39
N CYS A 122 7.16 -4.51 -7.31
CA CYS A 122 6.72 -3.62 -8.37
C CYS A 122 7.69 -2.45 -8.55
N CYS A 123 7.81 -1.97 -9.78
CA CYS A 123 8.55 -0.76 -10.10
C CYS A 123 7.57 0.31 -10.61
N ILE A 124 7.70 1.51 -10.08
CA ILE A 124 6.96 2.70 -10.49
C ILE A 124 7.95 3.63 -11.21
N TYR A 125 7.59 4.02 -12.43
CA TYR A 125 8.35 4.98 -13.22
C TYR A 125 7.64 6.33 -13.16
N PRO A 126 8.21 7.33 -12.46
CA PRO A 126 7.59 8.64 -12.38
C PRO A 126 7.42 9.27 -13.76
N ALA A 127 6.27 9.92 -13.96
CA ALA A 127 5.90 10.62 -15.18
C ALA A 127 5.60 12.10 -14.89
N ALA A 128 5.93 12.97 -15.85
CA ALA A 128 5.70 14.39 -15.71
C ALA A 128 4.22 14.71 -15.46
N GLY A 129 3.94 15.51 -14.43
CA GLY A 129 2.58 15.90 -14.05
C GLY A 129 1.82 14.86 -13.22
N GLN A 130 2.43 13.72 -12.88
CA GLN A 130 1.83 12.69 -12.05
C GLN A 130 2.50 12.64 -10.67
N ASN A 131 1.73 12.94 -9.62
CA ASN A 131 2.23 13.00 -8.25
C ASN A 131 1.74 11.82 -7.39
N PHE A 132 0.91 10.94 -7.94
CA PHE A 132 0.40 9.76 -7.25
C PHE A 132 0.40 8.55 -8.16
N TYR A 133 0.84 7.43 -7.60
CA TYR A 133 1.04 6.18 -8.31
C TYR A 133 0.43 5.06 -7.48
N THR A 134 -0.30 4.15 -8.11
CA THR A 134 -0.92 3.02 -7.41
C THR A 134 -0.47 1.70 -8.01
N CYS A 135 -0.05 0.81 -7.12
CA CYS A 135 0.28 -0.58 -7.39
C CYS A 135 -0.74 -1.48 -6.70
N ILE A 136 -1.30 -2.45 -7.41
CA ILE A 136 -2.19 -3.47 -6.83
C ILE A 136 -1.46 -4.80 -6.83
N TRP A 137 -1.33 -5.37 -5.64
CA TRP A 137 -0.81 -6.72 -5.45
C TRP A 137 -1.98 -7.69 -5.24
N GLU A 138 -2.20 -8.59 -6.19
CA GLU A 138 -3.13 -9.72 -6.08
C GLU A 138 -2.39 -10.97 -5.60
N PHE A 139 -2.96 -11.67 -4.62
CA PHE A 139 -2.41 -12.94 -4.12
C PHE A 139 -3.52 -13.92 -3.72
N THR A 140 -3.15 -15.18 -3.52
CA THR A 140 -4.07 -16.23 -3.04
C THR A 140 -3.32 -17.09 -2.03
N PRO A 141 -3.64 -16.99 -0.73
CA PRO A 141 -2.96 -17.79 0.27
C PRO A 141 -3.41 -19.26 0.19
N SER A 142 -2.44 -20.17 0.27
CA SER A 142 -2.67 -21.63 0.21
C SER A 142 -2.64 -22.32 1.59
N GLU A 143 -2.16 -21.63 2.62
CA GLU A 143 -1.99 -22.16 3.97
C GLU A 143 -2.74 -21.27 4.98
N ALA A 144 -3.39 -21.90 5.95
CA ALA A 144 -4.09 -21.21 7.03
C ALA A 144 -3.13 -20.87 8.18
N ALA A 145 -3.26 -19.67 8.73
CA ALA A 145 -2.58 -19.26 9.95
C ALA A 145 -3.31 -18.10 10.64
N CYS A 146 -3.14 -18.00 11.95
CA CYS A 146 -3.81 -16.95 12.73
C CYS A 146 -3.22 -15.56 12.50
N LEU A 147 -1.93 -15.47 12.16
CA LEU A 147 -1.23 -14.20 12.09
C LEU A 147 -0.22 -14.18 10.93
N TYR A 148 -0.69 -13.66 9.79
CA TYR A 148 0.18 -13.21 8.72
C TYR A 148 0.43 -11.70 8.85
N GLU A 149 1.68 -11.31 8.62
CA GLU A 149 2.11 -9.93 8.54
C GLU A 149 2.75 -9.69 7.18
N THR A 150 2.28 -8.65 6.48
CA THR A 150 2.93 -8.15 5.27
C THR A 150 3.55 -6.80 5.56
N ASN A 151 4.87 -6.74 5.39
CA ASN A 151 5.66 -5.52 5.44
C ASN A 151 5.91 -5.03 4.02
N MET A 152 6.06 -3.71 3.86
CA MET A 152 6.39 -3.13 2.57
C MET A 152 7.57 -2.17 2.73
N CYS A 153 8.51 -2.30 1.80
CA CYS A 153 9.71 -1.47 1.70
C CYS A 153 9.67 -0.73 0.38
N ALA A 154 10.07 0.54 0.41
CA ALA A 154 10.15 1.36 -0.78
C ALA A 154 11.55 1.95 -0.93
N ARG A 155 12.07 1.95 -2.15
CA ARG A 155 13.38 2.54 -2.45
C ARG A 155 13.38 3.28 -3.76
N VAL A 156 14.06 4.42 -3.80
CA VAL A 156 14.38 5.09 -5.06
C VAL A 156 15.66 4.48 -5.64
N CYS A 157 15.58 4.09 -6.90
CA CYS A 157 16.69 3.57 -7.69
C CYS A 157 17.00 4.55 -8.83
N SER A 158 18.27 4.95 -8.96
CA SER A 158 18.76 5.75 -10.09
C SER A 158 18.58 5.06 -11.45
N CYS A 159 18.80 5.80 -12.54
CA CYS A 159 18.77 5.28 -13.91
C CYS A 159 19.75 4.11 -14.15
N ASN A 160 20.83 4.02 -13.38
CA ASN A 160 21.80 2.91 -13.43
C ASN A 160 21.39 1.71 -12.56
N GLY A 161 20.19 1.73 -11.97
CA GLY A 161 19.70 0.68 -11.06
C GLY A 161 20.36 0.70 -9.67
N LEU A 162 21.14 1.73 -9.34
CA LEU A 162 21.74 1.89 -8.02
C LEU A 162 20.76 2.52 -7.05
N LEU A 163 20.69 1.98 -5.84
CA LEU A 163 19.94 2.55 -4.73
C LEU A 163 20.41 3.98 -4.45
N VAL A 164 19.46 4.89 -4.22
CA VAL A 164 19.74 6.22 -3.68
C VAL A 164 19.47 6.16 -2.17
N PRO A 165 20.51 6.05 -1.31
CA PRO A 165 20.33 5.66 0.09
C PRO A 165 19.45 6.61 0.91
N ASP A 166 19.52 7.92 0.63
CA ASP A 166 18.72 8.94 1.33
C ASP A 166 17.22 8.88 1.01
N TYR A 167 16.84 8.06 0.03
CA TYR A 167 15.46 7.84 -0.40
C TYR A 167 15.06 6.36 -0.30
N ALA A 168 15.68 5.62 0.63
CA ALA A 168 15.25 4.29 1.04
C ALA A 168 14.44 4.38 2.34
N GLY A 169 13.33 3.65 2.43
CA GLY A 169 12.51 3.65 3.64
C GLY A 169 11.50 2.51 3.70
N PHE A 170 10.87 2.37 4.86
CA PHE A 170 9.69 1.54 5.04
C PHE A 170 8.44 2.33 4.62
N VAL A 171 7.36 1.60 4.33
CA VAL A 171 6.04 2.23 4.20
C VAL A 171 5.68 2.90 5.51
N ARG A 172 5.62 4.22 5.48
CA ARG A 172 5.33 5.06 6.66
C ARG A 172 3.88 4.94 7.11
N HIS A 173 2.98 4.66 6.18
CA HIS A 173 1.55 4.68 6.39
C HIS A 173 0.90 3.39 5.92
N VAL A 174 0.50 2.56 6.88
CA VAL A 174 -0.34 1.39 6.62
C VAL A 174 -1.70 1.65 7.21
N TYR A 175 -2.70 1.74 6.35
CA TYR A 175 -4.06 2.04 6.74
C TYR A 175 -4.81 0.74 7.03
N ASP A 176 -4.87 0.37 8.30
CA ASP A 176 -5.92 -0.49 8.84
C ASP A 176 -7.20 0.34 8.84
N PHE A 177 -8.08 0.15 7.85
CA PHE A 177 -9.14 1.13 7.60
C PHE A 177 -10.22 1.12 8.70
N GLU A 178 -10.27 2.22 9.44
CA GLU A 178 -11.51 2.81 9.95
C GLU A 178 -11.94 3.87 8.89
N PRO A 179 -13.21 3.94 8.45
CA PRO A 179 -13.63 4.55 7.19
C PRO A 179 -13.28 6.01 6.90
N ASP A 180 -12.88 6.77 7.91
CA ASP A 180 -13.05 8.23 7.89
C ASP A 180 -11.76 9.03 7.63
N ASN A 181 -10.56 8.43 7.50
CA ASN A 181 -9.33 9.24 7.45
C ASN A 181 -8.23 8.72 6.49
N LEU A 182 -8.23 9.23 5.25
CA LEU A 182 -7.05 9.21 4.35
C LEU A 182 -6.00 10.25 4.79
N PHE A 183 -6.47 11.42 5.21
CA PHE A 183 -5.70 12.47 5.87
C PHE A 183 -6.46 12.91 7.13
N PRO A 184 -6.07 12.45 8.33
CA PRO A 184 -6.72 12.86 9.56
C PRO A 184 -6.44 14.36 9.79
N PRO A 185 -7.37 15.06 10.45
CA PRO A 185 -7.14 16.44 10.82
C PRO A 185 -5.93 16.53 11.76
N TYR A 186 -5.12 17.57 11.60
CA TYR A 186 -4.08 17.89 12.56
C TYR A 186 -4.68 18.61 13.78
N PRO A 187 -4.32 18.23 15.03
CA PRO A 187 -3.37 17.19 15.41
C PRO A 187 -3.96 15.77 15.31
N PHE A 188 -3.10 14.81 14.97
CA PHE A 188 -3.50 13.41 14.76
C PHE A 188 -4.21 12.80 15.98
N PRO A 189 -5.29 12.02 15.78
CA PRO A 189 -5.96 11.32 16.88
C PRO A 189 -5.01 10.34 17.60
N PRO A 190 -5.07 10.21 18.93
CA PRO A 190 -4.31 9.21 19.66
C PRO A 190 -4.66 7.79 19.19
N GLY A 191 -3.67 7.03 18.71
CA GLY A 191 -3.87 5.70 18.11
C GLY A 191 -3.42 5.60 16.65
N TRP A 192 -3.18 6.75 16.00
CA TRP A 192 -2.43 6.84 14.75
C TRP A 192 -1.00 6.33 14.95
N GLN A 193 -0.68 5.16 14.39
CA GLN A 193 0.64 4.57 14.50
C GLN A 193 1.29 4.42 13.13
N PHE A 194 2.45 5.06 13.01
CA PHE A 194 3.40 4.94 11.93
C PHE A 194 4.01 3.51 11.93
N ASP A 195 4.31 2.97 10.75
CA ASP A 195 5.09 1.72 10.58
C ASP A 195 4.43 0.40 11.04
N ARG A 196 3.11 0.23 10.94
CA ARG A 196 2.47 -1.07 11.23
C ARG A 196 2.46 -1.97 9.99
N PRO A 197 2.84 -3.26 10.08
CA PRO A 197 2.60 -4.20 8.99
C PRO A 197 1.10 -4.38 8.76
N ILE A 198 0.72 -4.77 7.54
CA ILE A 198 -0.65 -5.23 7.26
C ILE A 198 -0.81 -6.59 7.92
N ARG A 199 -1.72 -6.69 8.89
CA ARG A 199 -2.02 -7.91 9.63
C ARG A 199 -3.32 -8.54 9.17
N TYR A 200 -3.29 -9.83 8.88
CA TYR A 200 -4.48 -10.57 8.51
C TYR A 200 -4.41 -12.04 8.94
N LEU A 201 -5.58 -12.63 9.11
CA LEU A 201 -5.79 -14.04 9.40
C LEU A 201 -6.12 -14.76 8.10
N VAL A 202 -5.53 -15.93 7.89
CA VAL A 202 -5.94 -16.85 6.81
C VAL A 202 -6.62 -18.06 7.44
N ALA A 203 -7.89 -18.25 7.13
CA ALA A 203 -8.71 -19.35 7.66
C ALA A 203 -8.96 -20.42 6.59
N ASP A 204 -8.97 -21.69 6.99
CA ASP A 204 -9.53 -22.76 6.16
C ASP A 204 -11.01 -22.95 6.52
N ARG A 205 -11.90 -22.83 5.53
CA ARG A 205 -13.35 -23.02 5.68
C ARG A 205 -13.73 -24.39 6.26
N ASN A 206 -12.87 -25.39 6.08
CA ASN A 206 -13.10 -26.76 6.54
C ASN A 206 -12.38 -27.08 7.86
N SER A 207 -11.59 -26.13 8.41
CA SER A 207 -10.92 -26.32 9.68
C SER A 207 -11.95 -26.50 10.81
N LYS A 208 -11.70 -27.47 11.70
CA LYS A 208 -12.50 -27.66 12.91
C LYS A 208 -11.82 -26.90 14.05
N CYS A 209 -12.60 -26.16 14.83
CA CYS A 209 -12.12 -25.60 16.10
C CYS A 209 -11.91 -26.75 17.08
N ASP A 210 -10.65 -27.07 17.39
CA ASP A 210 -10.32 -28.05 18.42
C ASP A 210 -10.17 -27.31 19.76
N CYS A 211 -11.29 -27.19 20.48
CA CYS A 211 -11.27 -26.66 21.84
C CYS A 211 -10.82 -27.76 22.80
N PRO A 212 -9.91 -27.48 23.75
CA PRO A 212 -9.64 -28.44 24.81
C PRO A 212 -10.95 -28.77 25.53
N PRO A 213 -11.14 -30.04 25.96
CA PRO A 213 -12.34 -30.43 26.69
C PRO A 213 -12.52 -29.51 27.90
N GLN A 214 -13.76 -29.05 28.11
CA GLN A 214 -14.07 -28.22 29.27
C GLN A 214 -13.83 -29.04 30.56
N PRO A 215 -13.27 -28.42 31.61
CA PRO A 215 -13.00 -29.09 32.89
C PRO A 215 -14.27 -29.56 33.60
#